data_AF-A0A924R973-F1
#
_entry.id   AF-A0A924R973-F1
#
_cell.length_a   1.000
_cell.length_b   1.000
_cell.length_c   1.000
_cell.angle_alpha   90.00
_cell.angle_beta   90.00
_cell.angle_gamma   90.00
#
_symmetry.space_group_name_H-M   'P 1'
#
loop_
_entity.id
_entity.type
_entity.pdbx_description
1 polymer ?
#
loop_
_entity_poly.entity_id
_entity_poly.type
_entity_poly.pdbx_seq_one_letter_code
_entity_poly.pdbx_strand_id
1 'polypeptide(L)' 'METTKKSTGIYWILFLLSIAGLVVTYVYAGGYASLVLPFNFTFFAKALDLM' A
#
# COMPACT_ATOMS: atom_id res chain seq x y z
N MET A 1 -17.69 10.35 -21.36
CA MET A 1 -17.17 9.50 -20.26
C MET A 1 -15.72 9.89 -20.09
N GLU A 2 -15.45 10.72 -19.09
CA GLU A 2 -14.09 11.17 -18.80
C GLU A 2 -13.29 9.95 -18.39
N THR A 3 -12.39 9.51 -19.29
CA THR A 3 -11.40 8.50 -18.98
C THR A 3 -10.39 9.15 -18.04
N THR A 4 -10.76 9.29 -16.78
CA THR A 4 -9.80 9.54 -15.71
C THR A 4 -8.94 8.30 -15.66
N LYS A 5 -7.85 8.32 -16.44
CA LYS A 5 -6.81 7.31 -16.47
C LYS A 5 -6.36 7.10 -15.04
N LYS A 6 -6.93 6.09 -14.37
CA LYS A 6 -6.65 5.77 -12.98
C LYS A 6 -5.14 5.55 -12.93
N SER A 7 -4.45 6.44 -12.21
CA SER A 7 -3.00 6.46 -12.20
C SER A 7 -2.51 5.33 -11.29
N THR A 8 -2.73 4.09 -11.74
CA THR A 8 -2.37 2.85 -11.03
C THR A 8 -0.88 2.85 -10.70
N GLY A 9 -0.05 3.48 -11.56
CA GLY A 9 1.37 3.66 -11.32
C GLY A 9 1.72 4.45 -10.05
N ILE A 10 0.93 5.49 -9.69
CA ILE A 10 1.13 6.22 -8.42
C ILE A 10 0.81 5.33 -7.22
N TYR A 11 -0.22 4.48 -7.33
CA TYR A 11 -0.57 3.54 -6.27
C TYR A 11 0.45 2.42 -6.10
N TRP A 12 1.14 2.01 -7.16
CA TRP A 12 2.31 1.11 -7.07
C TRP A 12 3.46 1.72 -6.27
N ILE A 13 3.76 3.02 -6.48
CA ILE A 13 4.78 3.72 -5.71
C ILE A 13 4.38 3.82 -4.23
N LEU A 14 3.12 4.18 -3.96
CA LEU A 14 2.57 4.23 -2.59
C LEU A 14 2.55 2.85 -1.92
N PHE A 15 2.30 1.78 -2.68
CA PHE A 15 2.34 0.41 -2.17
C PHE A 15 3.77 0.00 -1.78
N LEU A 16 4.75 0.26 -2.63
CA LEU A 16 6.17 0.01 -2.32
C LEU A 16 6.61 0.81 -1.07
N LEU A 17 6.15 2.05 -0.95
CA LEU A 17 6.39 2.88 0.24
C LEU A 17 5.72 2.28 1.49
N SER A 18 4.51 1.74 1.36
CA SER A 18 3.78 1.07 2.44
C SER A 18 4.45 -0.24 2.88
N ILE A 19 5.05 -0.99 1.96
CA ILE A 19 5.87 -2.17 2.28
C ILE A 19 7.13 -1.75 3.04
N ALA A 20 7.82 -0.69 2.61
CA ALA A 20 8.97 -0.17 3.36
C ALA A 20 8.58 0.20 4.80
N GLY A 21 7.41 0.84 4.98
CA GLY A 21 6.84 1.11 6.29
C GLY A 21 6.51 -0.16 7.09
N LEU A 22 6.01 -1.21 6.45
CA LEU A 22 5.78 -2.52 7.08
C LEU A 22 7.09 -3.13 7.58
N VAL A 23 8.15 -3.11 6.77
CA VAL A 23 9.46 -3.68 7.13
C VAL A 23 10.06 -2.92 8.30
N VAL A 24 10.02 -1.58 8.28
CA VAL A 24 10.48 -0.75 9.40
C VAL A 24 9.66 -1.05 10.66
N THR A 25 8.33 -1.12 10.55
CA THR A 25 7.45 -1.40 11.69
C THR A 25 7.64 -2.84 12.20
N TYR A 26 7.95 -3.79 11.31
CA TYR A 26 8.24 -5.17 11.68
C TYR A 26 9.54 -5.28 12.47
N VAL A 27 10.59 -4.56 12.05
CA VAL A 27 11.89 -4.56 12.72
C VAL A 27 11.85 -3.83 14.07
N TYR A 28 11.17 -2.68 14.13
CA TYR A 28 11.20 -1.80 15.32
C TYR A 28 10.01 -1.98 16.26
N ALA A 29 8.86 -2.40 15.76
CA ALA A 29 7.61 -2.40 16.52
C ALA A 29 7.04 -3.80 16.79
N GLY A 30 7.70 -4.88 16.33
CA GLY A 30 7.49 -6.29 16.74
C GLY A 30 6.06 -6.82 16.57
N GLY A 31 5.13 -6.39 17.45
CA GLY A 31 3.70 -6.72 17.42
C GLY A 31 2.81 -5.71 16.70
N TYR A 32 3.24 -4.46 16.50
CA TYR A 32 2.43 -3.42 15.83
C TYR A 32 2.46 -3.51 14.31
N ALA A 33 3.27 -4.41 13.73
CA ALA A 33 3.29 -4.66 12.29
C ALA A 33 1.89 -5.03 11.75
N SER A 34 1.09 -5.69 12.58
CA SER A 34 -0.30 -6.05 12.27
C SER A 34 -1.21 -4.85 12.00
N LEU A 35 -0.93 -3.68 12.58
CA LEU A 35 -1.70 -2.46 12.33
C LEU A 35 -1.43 -1.87 10.94
N VAL A 36 -0.29 -2.20 10.33
CA VAL A 36 0.14 -1.70 9.03
C VAL A 36 -0.23 -2.66 7.88
N LEU A 37 -0.58 -3.91 8.20
CA LEU A 37 -1.10 -4.90 7.25
C LEU A 37 -2.34 -4.42 6.47
N PRO A 38 -3.40 -3.89 7.11
CA PRO A 38 -4.59 -3.44 6.36
C PRO A 38 -4.28 -2.27 5.41
N PHE A 39 -3.33 -1.39 5.76
CA PHE A 39 -2.88 -0.34 4.86
C PHE A 39 -2.13 -0.90 3.65
N ASN A 40 -1.24 -1.87 3.84
CA ASN A 40 -0.57 -2.55 2.74
C ASN A 40 -1.55 -3.21 1.78
N PHE A 41 -2.54 -3.95 2.31
CA PHE A 41 -3.57 -4.58 1.49
C PHE A 41 -4.44 -3.55 0.75
N THR A 42 -4.75 -2.41 1.37
CA THR A 42 -5.54 -1.35 0.74
C THR A 42 -4.77 -0.67 -0.40
N PHE A 43 -3.49 -0.35 -0.19
CA PHE A 43 -2.65 0.22 -1.25
C PHE A 43 -2.37 -0.80 -2.34
N PHE A 44 -2.24 -2.09 -2.01
CA PHE A 44 -2.13 -3.17 -2.98
C PHE A 44 -3.38 -3.29 -3.85
N ALA A 45 -4.58 -3.29 -3.24
CA ALA A 45 -5.83 -3.35 -3.99
C ALA A 45 -6.02 -2.14 -4.91
N LYS A 46 -5.64 -0.94 -4.47
CA LYS A 46 -5.62 0.28 -5.31
C LYS A 46 -4.57 0.20 -6.42
N ALA A 47 -3.40 -0.39 -6.16
CA ALA A 47 -2.34 -0.60 -7.14
C ALA A 47 -2.71 -1.66 -8.20
N LEU A 48 -3.53 -2.64 -7.82
CA LEU A 48 -4.08 -3.65 -8.73
C LEU A 48 -5.29 -3.14 -9.54
N ASP A 49 -5.70 -1.87 -9.36
CA ASP A 49 -6.93 -1.31 -9.90
C ASP A 49 -8.20 -2.05 -9.45
N LEU A 50 -8.13 -2.87 -8.39
CA LEU A 50 -9.25 -3.68 -7.94
C LEU A 50 -10.33 -2.84 -7.21
N MET A 51 -9.96 -1.64 -6.78
CA MET A 51 -10.76 -0.72 -5.96
C MET A 51 -10.64 0.72 -6.45
#